data_AF-S7J2W9-F1
#
_entry.id   AF-S7J2W9-F1
#
_cell.length_a   1.000
_cell.length_b   1.000
_cell.length_c   1.000
_cell.angle_alpha   90.00
_cell.angle_beta   90.00
_cell.angle_gamma   90.00
#
_symmetry.space_group_name_H-M   'P 1'
#
loop_
_entity.id
_entity.type
_entity.pdbx_description
1 polymer ?
#
loop_
_entity_poly.entity_id
_entity_poly.type
_entity_poly.pdbx_seq_one_letter_code
_entity_poly.pdbx_strand_id
1 'polypeptide(L)'
;MARTTDKLKRFESNYEKLEQLVQELDAPDLTLKQSLDLYEKAIKLSQSCEGALEYARQKAQALADVRADKDSSDEAPAEGVLDL
;
A
#
# COMPACT_ATOMS: atom_id res chain seq x y z
N MET A 1 1.89 -15.99 2.29
CA MET A 1 1.47 -15.11 3.41
C MET A 1 2.67 -14.38 4.05
N ALA A 2 3.76 -15.04 4.45
CA ALA A 2 4.91 -14.38 5.09
C ALA A 2 5.57 -13.29 4.23
N ARG A 3 5.98 -13.61 3.00
CA ARG A 3 6.69 -12.69 2.10
C ARG A 3 5.97 -11.36 1.81
N THR A 4 4.64 -11.33 1.89
CA THR A 4 3.83 -10.16 1.59
C THR A 4 3.66 -9.23 2.79
N THR A 5 3.65 -9.79 4.01
CA THR A 5 3.69 -8.99 5.25
C THR A 5 5.07 -8.34 5.44
N ASP A 6 6.14 -9.02 5.02
CA ASP A 6 7.49 -8.45 5.01
C ASP A 6 7.62 -7.24 4.08
N LYS A 7 6.85 -7.18 2.98
CA LYS A 7 6.82 -6.01 2.09
C LYS A 7 6.26 -4.77 2.78
N LEU A 8 5.17 -4.91 3.55
CA LEU A 8 4.62 -3.83 4.36
C LEU A 8 5.60 -3.37 5.44
N LYS A 9 6.25 -4.31 6.14
CA LYS A 9 7.23 -3.97 7.19
C LYS A 9 8.44 -3.20 6.65
N ARG A 10 8.80 -3.43 5.39
CA ARG A 10 9.92 -2.76 4.72
C ARG A 10 9.51 -1.46 4.03
N PHE A 11 8.22 -1.14 3.97
CA PHE A 11 7.74 0.06 3.27
C PHE A 11 8.40 1.32 3.81
N GLU A 12 8.29 1.58 5.12
CA GLU A 12 8.86 2.78 5.75
C GLU A 12 10.37 2.91 5.47
N SER A 13 11.13 1.82 5.63
CA SER A 13 12.58 1.82 5.37
C SER A 13 12.92 2.02 3.89
N ASN A 14 12.11 1.48 2.97
CA ASN A 14 12.32 1.67 1.54
C ASN A 14 11.94 3.09 1.10
N TYR A 15 10.90 3.66 1.71
CA TYR A 15 10.46 5.02 1.46
C TYR A 15 11.51 6.03 1.94
N GLU A 16 12.04 5.87 3.15
CA GLU A 16 13.12 6.70 3.69
C GLU A 16 14.38 6.66 2.79
N LYS A 17 14.76 5.47 2.30
CA LYS A 17 15.88 5.34 1.35
C LYS A 17 15.60 6.01 0.01
N LEU A 18 14.34 5.99 -0.46
CA LEU A 18 13.96 6.66 -1.69
C LEU A 18 14.10 8.18 -1.54
N GLU A 19 13.68 8.74 -0.40
CA GLU A 19 13.85 10.16 -0.09
C GLU A 19 15.33 10.55 -0.04
N GLN A 20 16.18 9.73 0.58
CA GLN A 20 17.64 9.95 0.59
C GLN A 20 18.22 9.95 -0.83
N LEU A 21 17.84 8.99 -1.68
CA LEU A 21 18.31 8.95 -3.07
C LEU A 21 17.86 10.17 -3.89
N VAL A 22 16.66 10.68 -3.64
CA VAL A 22 16.17 11.91 -4.29
C VAL A 22 16.99 13.12 -3.85
N GLN A 23 17.35 13.20 -2.56
CA GLN A 23 18.24 14.26 -2.07
C GLN A 23 19.65 14.15 -2.67
N GLU A 24 20.19 12.93 -2.80
CA GLU A 24 21.49 12.69 -3.44
C GLU A 24 21.47 13.05 -4.93
N LEU A 25 20.36 12.81 -5.63
CA LEU A 25 20.18 13.18 -7.04
C LEU A 25 20.23 14.69 -7.28
N ASP A 26 19.92 15.50 -6.27
CA ASP A 26 19.93 16.96 -6.34
C ASP A 26 21.33 17.57 -6.04
N ALA A 27 22.33 16.73 -5.79
CA ALA A 27 23.68 17.20 -5.50
C ALA A 27 24.35 17.82 -6.76
N PRO A 28 24.99 19.00 -6.63
CA PRO A 28 25.51 19.76 -7.77
C PRO A 28 26.73 19.13 -8.46
N ASP A 29 27.46 18.25 -7.77
CA ASP A 29 28.71 17.64 -8.26
C ASP A 29 28.54 16.20 -8.78
N LEU A 30 27.29 15.78 -9.07
CA LEU A 30 27.03 14.42 -9.51
C LEU A 30 27.48 14.19 -10.96
N THR A 31 28.32 13.17 -11.18
CA THR A 31 28.65 12.75 -12.55
C THR A 31 27.48 12.02 -13.19
N LEU A 32 27.37 12.08 -14.53
CA LEU A 32 26.31 11.40 -15.29
C LEU A 32 26.18 9.90 -14.95
N LYS A 33 27.31 9.22 -14.73
CA LYS A 33 27.34 7.81 -14.33
C LYS A 33 26.75 7.59 -12.93
N GLN A 34 27.04 8.48 -11.98
CA GLN A 34 26.46 8.43 -10.65
C GLN A 34 24.95 8.73 -10.68
N SER A 35 24.52 9.72 -11.49
CA SER A 35 23.10 10.04 -11.66
C SER A 35 22.31 8.84 -12.17
N LEU A 36 22.87 8.11 -13.15
CA LEU A 36 22.28 6.88 -13.68
C LEU A 36 22.15 5.78 -12.62
N ASP A 37 23.19 5.56 -11.81
CA ASP A 37 23.18 4.54 -10.76
C ASP A 37 22.18 4.88 -9.63
N LEU A 38 22.12 6.15 -9.20
CA LEU A 38 21.12 6.61 -8.23
C LEU A 38 19.70 6.47 -8.78
N TYR A 39 19.49 6.83 -10.04
CA TYR A 39 18.19 6.71 -10.69
C TYR A 39 17.72 5.25 -10.76
N GLU A 40 18.59 4.31 -11.16
CA GLU A 40 18.25 2.88 -11.17
C GLU A 40 17.86 2.35 -9.77
N LYS A 41 18.59 2.80 -8.74
CA LYS A 41 18.28 2.45 -7.35
C LYS A 41 16.93 3.03 -6.91
N ALA A 42 16.66 4.29 -7.24
CA ALA A 42 15.42 4.98 -6.92
C ALA A 42 14.21 4.28 -7.57
N ILE A 43 14.33 3.88 -8.85
CA ILE A 43 13.27 3.14 -9.55
C ILE A 43 12.97 1.79 -8.88
N LYS A 44 14.00 1.04 -8.49
CA LYS A 44 13.81 -0.25 -7.80
C LYS A 44 13.11 -0.08 -6.45
N LEU A 45 13.45 0.97 -5.70
CA LEU A 45 12.80 1.31 -4.43
C LEU A 45 11.35 1.74 -4.64
N SER A 46 11.07 2.61 -5.62
CA SER A 46 9.72 3.03 -5.97
C SER A 46 8.81 1.84 -6.28
N GLN A 47 9.27 0.92 -7.14
CA GLN A 47 8.54 -0.30 -7.46
C GLN A 47 8.26 -1.18 -6.24
N SER A 48 9.21 -1.26 -5.30
CA SER A 48 9.00 -1.99 -4.06
C SER A 48 7.94 -1.32 -3.17
N CYS A 49 7.90 0.01 -3.12
CA CYS A 49 6.92 0.78 -2.37
C CYS A 49 5.52 0.62 -2.97
N GLU A 50 5.40 0.78 -4.29
CA GLU A 50 4.14 0.55 -5.04
C GLU A 50 3.58 -0.85 -4.79
N GLY A 51 4.43 -1.88 -4.85
CA GLY A 51 4.01 -3.25 -4.57
C GLY A 51 3.55 -3.50 -3.13
N ALA A 52 4.07 -2.74 -2.16
CA ALA A 52 3.60 -2.80 -0.77
C ALA A 52 2.25 -2.09 -0.60
N LEU A 53 2.07 -0.93 -1.23
CA LEU A 53 0.80 -0.19 -1.22
C LEU A 53 -0.32 -0.97 -1.91
N GLU A 54 -0.03 -1.60 -3.05
CA GLU A 54 -1.02 -2.41 -3.76
C GLU A 54 -1.49 -3.60 -2.91
N TYR A 55 -0.56 -4.26 -2.22
CA TYR A 55 -0.93 -5.31 -1.28
C TYR A 55 -1.78 -4.79 -0.11
N ALA A 56 -1.47 -3.60 0.42
CA ALA A 56 -2.26 -2.97 1.47
C ALA A 56 -3.70 -2.69 0.99
N ARG A 57 -3.86 -2.16 -0.22
CA ARG A 57 -5.17 -1.90 -0.85
C ARG A 57 -5.97 -3.18 -1.03
N GLN A 58 -5.38 -4.23 -1.59
CA GLN A 58 -6.05 -5.52 -1.78
C GLN A 58 -6.52 -6.11 -0.44
N LYS A 59 -5.70 -6.01 0.60
CA LYS A 59 -6.07 -6.48 1.93
C LYS A 59 -7.21 -5.65 2.53
N ALA A 60 -7.19 -4.33 2.36
CA ALA A 60 -8.25 -3.45 2.83
C ALA A 60 -9.57 -3.74 2.11
N GLN A 61 -9.55 -3.93 0.79
CA GLN A 61 -10.73 -4.28 0.00
C GLN A 61 -11.34 -5.61 0.45
N ALA A 62 -10.52 -6.65 0.59
CA ALA A 62 -11.00 -7.96 1.06
C ALA A 62 -11.65 -7.88 2.46
N LEU A 63 -11.14 -7.01 3.35
CA LEU A 63 -11.75 -6.79 4.67
C LEU A 63 -13.06 -6.00 4.60
N ALA A 64 -13.21 -5.10 3.62
CA ALA A 64 -14.44 -4.35 3.39
C ALA A 64 -15.53 -5.25 2.80
N ASP A 65 -15.19 -6.10 1.83
CA ASP A 65 -16.13 -7.04 1.19
C ASP A 65 -16.68 -8.03 2.22
N VAL A 66 -15.83 -8.58 3.10
CA VAL A 66 -16.26 -9.47 4.20
C VAL A 66 -17.24 -8.80 5.18
N ARG A 67 -17.19 -7.46 5.32
CA ARG A 67 -18.17 -6.74 6.15
C ARG A 67 -19.52 -6.58 5.43
N ALA A 68 -19.50 -6.33 4.11
CA ALA A 68 -20.71 -6.18 3.31
C ALA A 68 -21.56 -7.47 3.28
N ASP A 69 -20.93 -8.65 3.21
CA ASP A 69 -21.62 -9.95 3.30
C ASP A 69 -22.24 -10.23 4.69
N LYS A 70 -21.78 -9.54 5.74
CA LYS A 70 -22.25 -9.73 7.11
C LYS A 70 -23.43 -8.84 7.50
N ASP A 71 -23.57 -7.69 6.85
CA ASP A 71 -24.70 -6.76 7.06
C ASP A 71 -25.96 -7.17 6.27
N SER A 72 -25.87 -8.06 5.28
CA SER A 72 -27.02 -8.52 4.50
C SER A 72 -27.84 -9.65 5.16
N SER A 73 -27.62 -9.95 6.44
CA SER A 73 -28.25 -11.08 7.15
C SER A 73 -29.09 -10.70 8.38
N ASP A 74 -29.31 -9.41 8.68
CA ASP A 74 -30.15 -9.00 9.82
C ASP A 74 -31.11 -7.87 9.45
N GLU A 75 -32.06 -8.17 8.56
CA GLU A 75 -33.31 -7.40 8.51
C GLU A 75 -34.48 -8.37 8.28
N ALA A 76 -34.90 -9.03 9.36
CA ALA A 76 -36.22 -9.64 9.41
C ALA A 76 -37.25 -8.49 9.52
N PRO A 77 -38.22 -8.35 8.61
CA PRO A 77 -39.30 -7.39 8.82
C PRO A 77 -40.23 -7.98 9.87
N ALA A 78 -39.98 -7.65 11.13
CA ALA A 78 -40.94 -7.86 12.21
C ALA A 78 -41.88 -6.65 12.26
N GLU A 79 -42.75 -6.51 11.26
CA GLU A 79 -43.92 -5.63 11.35
C GLU A 79 -45.17 -6.48 11.54
N GLY A 80 -45.38 -6.88 12.80
CA GLY A 80 -46.68 -7.28 13.31
C GLY A 80 -47.11 -6.30 14.39
N VAL A 81 -47.81 -5.22 13.99
CA VAL A 81 -48.60 -4.29 14.81
C VAL A 81 -49.54 -3.58 13.81
N LEU A 82 -50.88 -3.53 13.85
CA LEU A 82 -51.94 -3.82 14.81
C LEU A 82 -53.25 -3.98 14.00
N ASP A 83 -54.17 -4.81 14.49
CA ASP A 83 -55.59 -4.83 14.11
C ASP A 83 -56.20 -3.41 14.03
N LEU A 84 -56.93 -3.13 12.95
CA LEU A 84 -58.11 -2.25 12.94
C LEU A 84 -59.08 -2.63 11.81
#